data_AF-A0A821LZF1-F1
#
_entry.id   AF-A0A821LZF1-F1
#
_cell.length_a   1.000
_cell.length_b   1.000
_cell.length_c   1.000
_cell.angle_alpha   90.00
_cell.angle_beta   90.00
_cell.angle_gamma   90.00
#
_symmetry.space_group_name_H-M   'P 1'
#
loop_
_entity.id
_entity.type
_entity.pdbx_description
1 polymer ?
#
loop_
_entity_poly.entity_id
_entity_poly.type
_entity_poly.pdbx_seq_one_letter_code
_entity_poly.pdbx_strand_id
1 'polypeptide(L)'
;MIFDINHEIHDRRLYNVPTANEVAAVFVGEDSEIPTYRHIAIYPRGQGLQKIQIIDPNCDPMTYPFLFPRGDKGWYPELQKN
;
A
#
# COMPACT_ATOMS: atom_id res chain seq x y z
N MET A 1 -5.87 4.97 4.63
CA MET A 1 -6.34 3.60 4.96
C MET A 1 -5.29 2.97 5.86
N ILE A 2 -5.68 2.38 7.00
CA ILE A 2 -4.73 1.81 7.97
C ILE A 2 -4.68 0.31 7.73
N PHE A 3 -3.50 -0.22 7.40
CA PHE A 3 -3.24 -1.64 7.26
C PHE A 3 -2.43 -2.11 8.45
N ASP A 4 -2.90 -3.16 9.11
CA ASP A 4 -2.11 -3.88 10.09
C ASP A 4 -1.31 -4.96 9.37
N ILE A 5 0.00 -4.74 9.26
CA ILE A 5 0.96 -5.66 8.64
C ILE A 5 1.46 -6.72 9.63
N ASN A 6 1.05 -6.66 10.90
CA ASN A 6 1.39 -7.68 11.88
C ASN A 6 0.40 -8.85 11.78
N HIS A 7 0.85 -9.93 11.17
CA HIS A 7 0.09 -11.19 11.06
C HIS A 7 -0.26 -11.81 12.44
N GLU A 8 0.41 -11.39 13.52
CA GLU A 8 0.16 -11.88 14.89
C GLU A 8 -0.86 -11.05 15.67
N ILE A 9 -1.17 -9.83 15.23
CA ILE A 9 -2.20 -9.00 15.89
C ILE A 9 -3.52 -9.26 15.17
N HIS A 10 -4.31 -10.19 15.71
CA HIS A 10 -5.71 -10.32 15.36
C HIS A 10 -6.49 -9.09 15.86
N ASP A 11 -6.26 -7.91 15.30
CA ASP A 11 -7.20 -6.81 15.48
C ASP A 11 -8.48 -7.17 14.69
N ARG A 12 -9.51 -7.63 15.43
CA ARG A 12 -10.86 -7.89 14.88
C ARG A 12 -11.52 -6.61 14.34
N ARG A 13 -10.91 -5.44 14.48
CA ARG A 13 -11.30 -4.20 13.81
C ARG A 13 -10.83 -4.22 12.36
N LEU A 14 -11.44 -5.10 11.57
CA LEU A 14 -11.23 -5.26 10.12
C LEU A 14 -11.49 -3.98 9.29
N TYR A 15 -11.94 -2.91 9.93
CA TYR A 15 -12.33 -1.66 9.30
C TYR A 15 -11.99 -0.49 10.22
N ASN A 16 -10.71 -0.11 10.28
CA ASN A 16 -10.37 1.19 10.83
C ASN A 16 -11.00 2.26 9.92
N VAL A 17 -11.89 3.07 10.49
CA VAL A 17 -12.49 4.21 9.79
C VAL A 17 -11.34 5.07 9.24
N PRO A 18 -11.34 5.39 7.93
CA PRO A 18 -10.33 6.26 7.36
C PRO A 18 -10.23 7.55 8.17
N THR A 19 -9.04 7.86 8.67
CA THR A 19 -8.78 9.10 9.41
C THR A 19 -8.55 10.30 8.47
N ALA A 20 -8.42 10.03 7.18
CA ALA A 20 -8.33 11.02 6.12
C ALA A 20 -9.44 10.75 5.09
N ASN A 21 -10.08 11.82 4.66
CA ASN A 21 -11.14 11.88 3.67
C ASN A 21 -10.61 12.01 2.22
N GLU A 22 -9.32 12.31 2.04
CA GLU A 22 -8.72 12.57 0.74
C GLU A 22 -7.39 11.81 0.57
N VAL A 23 -7.14 11.35 -0.65
CA VAL A 23 -5.88 10.75 -1.09
C VAL A 23 -5.37 11.58 -2.26
N ALA A 24 -4.16 12.11 -2.16
CA ALA A 24 -3.53 12.89 -3.23
C ALA A 24 -2.35 12.13 -3.83
N ALA A 25 -2.21 12.17 -5.15
CA ALA A 25 -1.01 11.75 -5.85
C ALA A 25 -0.14 12.99 -6.15
N VAL A 26 1.12 12.97 -5.72
CA VAL A 26 2.07 14.07 -5.96
C VAL A 26 3.21 13.53 -6.82
N PHE A 27 3.44 14.16 -7.97
CA PHE A 27 4.60 13.90 -8.82
C PHE A 27 5.27 15.21 -9.20
N VAL A 28 6.59 15.18 -9.30
CA VAL A 28 7.42 16.29 -9.79
C VAL A 28 7.98 15.84 -11.12
N GLY A 29 7.75 16.61 -12.19
CA GLY A 29 8.29 16.35 -13.52
C GLY A 29 8.57 17.65 -14.26
N GLU A 30 9.60 17.65 -15.11
CA GLU A 30 9.77 18.63 -16.19
C GLU A 30 9.02 18.11 -17.43
N ASP A 31 8.42 19.01 -18.21
CA ASP A 31 7.87 18.74 -19.54
C ASP A 31 6.90 17.56 -19.69
N SER A 32 6.00 17.37 -18.73
CA SER A 32 4.94 16.34 -18.77
C SER A 32 5.43 14.89 -18.76
N GLU A 33 6.72 14.65 -18.44
CA GLU A 33 7.22 13.29 -18.30
C GLU A 33 6.68 12.65 -17.01
N ILE A 34 6.07 11.48 -17.17
CA ILE A 34 5.67 10.65 -16.03
C ILE A 34 6.95 10.03 -15.47
N PRO A 35 7.28 10.23 -14.18
CA PRO A 35 8.46 9.63 -13.58
C PRO A 35 8.43 8.10 -13.74
N THR A 36 9.53 7.54 -14.24
CA THR A 36 9.71 6.09 -14.37
C THR A 36 9.67 5.40 -13.00
N TYR A 37 10.13 6.10 -11.95
CA TYR A 37 10.13 5.60 -10.59
C TYR A 37 8.89 6.07 -9.81
N ARG A 38 7.94 5.16 -9.61
CA ARG A 38 6.72 5.39 -8.83
C ARG A 38 6.78 4.63 -7.51
N HIS A 39 6.56 5.35 -6.42
CA HIS A 39 6.52 4.79 -5.07
C HIS A 39 5.28 5.24 -4.32
N ILE A 40 4.84 4.42 -3.37
CA ILE A 40 3.77 4.73 -2.44
C ILE A 40 4.41 5.13 -1.12
N ALA A 41 4.02 6.30 -0.60
CA ALA A 41 4.40 6.75 0.73
C ALA A 41 3.41 6.19 1.76
N ILE A 42 3.91 5.50 2.76
CA ILE A 42 3.14 4.84 3.82
C ILE A 42 3.54 5.44 5.16
N TYR A 43 2.56 5.74 5.98
CA TYR A 43 2.76 6.16 7.37
C TYR A 43 2.15 5.11 8.31
N PRO A 44 2.89 4.04 8.65
CA PRO A 44 2.39 3.04 9.57
C PRO A 44 2.25 3.63 10.97
N ARG A 45 1.26 3.15 11.73
CA ARG A 45 1.06 3.60 13.11
C ARG A 45 2.29 3.24 13.96
N GLY A 46 2.86 4.24 14.63
CA GLY A 46 4.02 4.04 15.50
C GLY A 46 5.35 3.85 14.75
N GLN A 47 5.38 4.05 13.43
CA GLN A 47 6.60 4.00 12.62
C GLN A 47 6.78 5.30 11.84
N GLY A 48 7.99 5.52 11.31
CA GLY A 48 8.28 6.64 10.42
C GLY A 48 7.68 6.46 9.03
N LEU A 49 7.78 7.51 8.20
CA LEU A 49 7.44 7.43 6.78
C LEU A 49 8.25 6.31 6.10
N GLN A 50 7.54 5.44 5.39
CA GLN A 50 8.10 4.39 4.55
C GLN A 50 7.73 4.63 3.10
N LYS A 51 8.59 4.19 2.17
CA LYS A 51 8.34 4.26 0.74
C LYS A 51 8.51 2.87 0.14
N ILE A 52 7.47 2.37 -0.49
CA ILE A 52 7.52 1.11 -1.24
C ILE A 52 7.39 1.40 -2.73
N GLN A 53 8.02 0.58 -3.57
CA GLN A 53 7.84 0.69 -5.02
C GLN A 53 6.46 0.18 -5.41
N ILE A 54 5.91 0.65 -6.54
CA ILE A 54 4.61 0.19 -7.03
C ILE A 54 4.57 -1.31 -7.38
N ILE A 55 5.73 -1.92 -7.58
CA ILE A 55 5.90 -3.36 -7.84
C ILE A 55 6.07 -4.19 -6.56
N ASP A 56 5.97 -3.57 -5.39
CA ASP A 56 6.04 -4.27 -4.12
C ASP A 56 4.80 -5.17 -3.96
N PRO A 57 4.95 -6.41 -3.47
CA PRO A 57 3.84 -7.34 -3.29
C PRO A 57 2.73 -6.83 -2.36
N ASN A 58 3.00 -5.80 -1.55
CA ASN A 58 2.03 -5.19 -0.65
C ASN A 58 1.23 -4.05 -1.31
N CYS A 59 1.57 -3.59 -2.52
CA CYS A 59 0.86 -2.49 -3.17
C CYS A 59 -0.61 -2.82 -3.46
N ASP A 60 -0.87 -3.99 -4.04
CA ASP A 60 -2.21 -4.47 -4.35
C ASP A 60 -3.09 -4.66 -3.10
N PRO A 61 -2.66 -5.38 -2.03
CA PRO A 61 -3.49 -5.51 -0.84
C PRO A 61 -3.75 -4.17 -0.14
N MET A 62 -2.82 -3.21 -0.25
CA MET A 62 -3.02 -1.85 0.25
C MET A 62 -3.95 -0.99 -0.62
N THR A 63 -4.17 -1.36 -1.87
CA THR A 63 -5.04 -0.62 -2.79
C THR A 63 -6.44 -1.24 -2.88
N TYR A 64 -6.51 -2.58 -2.76
CA TYR A 64 -7.72 -3.37 -2.91
C TYR A 64 -8.00 -4.25 -1.68
N PRO A 65 -8.26 -3.68 -0.49
CA PRO A 65 -8.45 -4.46 0.75
C PRO A 65 -9.54 -5.52 0.65
N PHE A 66 -10.56 -5.25 -0.15
CA PHE A 66 -11.67 -6.20 -0.36
C PHE A 66 -11.21 -7.48 -1.07
N LEU A 67 -10.24 -7.40 -1.98
CA LEU A 67 -9.67 -8.56 -2.67
C LEU A 67 -8.63 -9.29 -1.82
N PHE A 68 -8.02 -8.59 -0.86
CA PHE A 68 -6.97 -9.11 0.02
C PHE A 68 -7.34 -8.95 1.50
N PRO A 69 -8.44 -9.57 1.98
CA PRO A 69 -8.96 -9.37 3.32
C PRO A 69 -8.00 -9.82 4.44
N ARG A 70 -6.99 -10.63 4.10
CA ARG A 70 -5.94 -11.10 5.02
C ARG A 70 -4.57 -10.44 4.78
N GLY A 71 -4.47 -9.51 3.84
CA GLY A 71 -3.18 -8.93 3.44
C GLY A 71 -2.26 -9.93 2.73
N ASP A 72 -2.82 -10.96 2.09
CA ASP A 72 -2.05 -11.87 1.22
C ASP A 72 -1.30 -11.05 0.14
N LYS A 73 -0.11 -11.48 -0.25
CA LYS A 73 0.69 -10.78 -1.27
C LYS A 73 -0.08 -10.72 -2.59
N GLY A 74 -0.12 -9.55 -3.22
CA GLY A 74 -0.69 -9.37 -4.55
C GLY A 74 0.32 -9.65 -5.66
N TRP A 75 0.17 -8.96 -6.78
CA TRP A 75 1.08 -9.11 -7.91
C TRP A 75 2.45 -8.48 -7.61
N TYR A 76 3.51 -9.16 -8.03
CA TYR A 76 4.89 -8.67 -8.00
C TYR A 76 5.72 -9.46 -9.04
N PRO A 77 6.90 -8.98 -9.46
CA PRO A 77 7.64 -9.56 -10.58
C PRO A 77 8.01 -11.05 -10.42
N GLU A 78 8.30 -11.49 -9.20
CA GLU A 78 8.69 -12.86 -8.88
C GLU A 78 7.51 -13.75 -8.44
N LEU A 79 6.26 -13.30 -8.62
CA LEU A 79 5.08 -14.11 -8.34
C LEU A 79 5.06 -15.33 -9.26
N GLN A 80 5.13 -16.52 -8.68
CA GLN A 80 5.06 -17.77 -9.43
C GLN A 80 3.61 -18.10 -9.79
N LYS A 81 3.39 -18.50 -11.04
CA LYS A 81 2.11 -19.04 -11.49
C LYS A 81 2.05 -20.52 -11.10
N ASN A 82 1.00 -20.90 -10.37
CA ASN A 82 0.71 -22.29 -10.02
C ASN A 82 0.37 -23.14 -11.25
#